data_AF-A0A091IKY8-F1
#
_entry.id   AF-A0A091IKY8-F1
#
_cell.length_a   1.000
_cell.length_b   1.000
_cell.length_c   1.000
_cell.angle_alpha   90.00
_cell.angle_beta   90.00
_cell.angle_gamma   90.00
#
_symmetry.space_group_name_H-M   'P 1'
#
loop_
_entity.id
_entity.type
_entity.pdbx_description
1 polymer ?
#
loop_
_entity_poly.entity_id
_entity_poly.type
_entity_poly.pdbx_seq_one_letter_code
_entity_poly.pdbx_strand_id
1 'polypeptide(L)'
;MVEHKFTAVYHQEAFMQLSHDLLIDILSSDNLNVEKEETVREAAMLWLEYNTESRSQYLSSVLSQIRIDALSEVTQRAWFQGLPPNDKSVVVQGLYKSMPKFFKPRLGMTKEEMMIFIEAAAENPGSLYSSVCYSPQAEKVYKLCNPPADLHKVGTLVTPDNDIYIAGGQVPLKNTKTNHSKSSKLQAAFRTVNCFYWFDAQQNTWFPKTPMLFVRIKPSLVCCEGYIYAIGGDSVGGELNRRTVERYDTEKDEWTMVSPLPCAWQWSTAVAVHNCIYVMAHNLMYCYFPRSDAWVEMAMRQTSRCFASAAAFGDKIFYIGGLHIASNSGLRLPSSTVDGSSVTVEIYDVNKNEWRMAANIPAKRYSDPCVRAVVISNSLCVFIRETHMNERAKYATYQYDLELDRWFLRQHISERVLWDLGKDFRCTVGKLYPSCLEESPWKPPTYLFSPDGADEFELDGEMVTLPPV
;
A
#
# COMPACT_ATOMS: atom_id res chain seq x y z
N MET A 1 -8.64 -19.16 5.56
CA MET A 1 -8.36 -18.97 4.11
C MET A 1 -9.62 -18.58 3.34
N VAL A 2 -10.71 -19.34 3.41
CA VAL A 2 -11.98 -19.02 2.71
C VAL A 2 -12.53 -17.65 3.11
N GLU A 3 -12.50 -17.30 4.41
CA GLU A 3 -13.00 -16.00 4.87
C GLU A 3 -12.23 -14.79 4.29
N HIS A 4 -10.91 -14.92 4.13
CA HIS A 4 -10.05 -13.84 3.60
C HIS A 4 -10.21 -13.66 2.09
N LYS A 5 -10.42 -14.75 1.35
CA LYS A 5 -10.57 -14.74 -0.12
C LYS A 5 -11.99 -15.13 -0.55
N PHE A 6 -13.00 -14.79 0.26
CA PHE A 6 -14.38 -15.26 0.07
C PHE A 6 -14.88 -15.01 -1.36
N THR A 7 -14.71 -13.78 -1.86
CA THR A 7 -15.11 -13.36 -3.21
C THR A 7 -14.50 -14.21 -4.33
N ALA A 8 -13.30 -14.76 -4.13
CA ALA A 8 -12.64 -15.63 -5.11
C ALA A 8 -13.06 -17.11 -4.98
N VAL A 9 -13.55 -17.51 -3.81
CA VAL A 9 -13.83 -18.92 -3.49
C VAL A 9 -15.29 -19.28 -3.70
N TYR A 10 -16.24 -18.37 -3.46
CA TYR A 10 -17.67 -18.73 -3.45
C TYR A 10 -18.24 -19.16 -4.82
N HIS A 11 -17.57 -18.81 -5.92
CA HIS A 11 -17.93 -19.28 -7.26
C HIS A 11 -17.33 -20.64 -7.63
N GLN A 12 -16.40 -21.17 -6.82
CA GLN A 12 -15.72 -22.43 -7.12
C GLN A 12 -16.62 -23.62 -6.80
N GLU A 13 -16.45 -24.70 -7.57
CA GLU A 13 -17.21 -25.93 -7.35
C GLU A 13 -17.00 -26.50 -5.93
N ALA A 14 -15.79 -26.39 -5.40
CA ALA A 14 -15.46 -26.79 -4.03
C ALA A 14 -16.35 -26.10 -2.97
N PHE A 15 -16.71 -24.83 -3.20
CA PHE A 15 -17.64 -24.11 -2.31
C PHE A 15 -19.07 -24.66 -2.44
N MET A 16 -19.51 -24.99 -3.65
CA MET A 16 -20.83 -25.56 -3.89
C MET A 16 -20.99 -26.96 -3.28
N GLN A 17 -19.89 -27.70 -3.11
CA GLN A 17 -19.85 -29.02 -2.50
C GLN A 17 -19.79 -29.00 -0.96
N LEU A 18 -19.71 -27.83 -0.32
CA LEU A 18 -19.69 -27.71 1.14
C LEU A 18 -20.93 -28.36 1.78
N SER A 19 -20.72 -28.93 2.98
CA SER A 19 -21.83 -29.36 3.83
C SER A 19 -22.61 -28.15 4.35
N HIS A 20 -23.85 -28.40 4.77
CA HIS A 20 -24.71 -27.37 5.37
C HIS A 20 -24.05 -26.71 6.59
N ASP A 21 -23.49 -27.49 7.51
CA ASP A 21 -22.85 -26.96 8.73
C ASP A 21 -21.67 -26.03 8.40
N LEU A 22 -20.77 -26.45 7.50
CA LEU A 22 -19.62 -25.64 7.10
C LEU A 22 -20.05 -24.35 6.38
N LEU A 23 -21.11 -24.41 5.57
CA LEU A 23 -21.65 -23.22 4.93
C LEU A 23 -22.18 -22.23 5.98
N ILE A 24 -22.93 -22.70 6.98
CA ILE A 24 -23.47 -21.84 8.04
C ILE A 24 -22.33 -21.21 8.85
N ASP A 25 -21.30 -21.99 9.20
CA ASP A 25 -20.13 -21.46 9.90
C ASP A 25 -19.46 -20.32 9.13
N ILE A 26 -19.31 -20.48 7.80
CA ILE A 26 -18.73 -19.44 6.95
C ILE A 26 -19.65 -18.22 6.83
N LEU A 27 -20.94 -18.42 6.49
CA LEU A 27 -21.88 -17.31 6.22
C LEU A 27 -22.26 -16.55 7.50
N SER A 28 -22.19 -17.17 8.68
CA SER A 28 -22.46 -16.50 9.95
C SER A 28 -21.31 -15.61 10.41
N SER A 29 -20.07 -15.88 9.94
CA SER A 29 -18.86 -15.20 10.38
C SER A 29 -18.88 -13.67 10.21
N ASP A 30 -18.57 -12.96 11.30
CA ASP A 30 -18.35 -11.51 11.29
C ASP A 30 -17.10 -11.09 10.52
N ASN A 31 -16.12 -12.00 10.39
CA ASN A 31 -14.79 -11.71 9.83
C ASN A 31 -14.73 -11.92 8.31
N LEU A 32 -15.87 -12.22 7.68
CA LEU A 32 -15.95 -12.43 6.25
C LEU A 32 -15.48 -11.19 5.48
N ASN A 33 -14.50 -11.38 4.59
CA ASN A 33 -13.96 -10.30 3.77
C ASN A 33 -14.83 -10.05 2.53
N VAL A 34 -15.98 -9.42 2.73
CA VAL A 34 -16.90 -8.99 1.66
C VAL A 34 -17.13 -7.48 1.72
N GLU A 35 -17.13 -6.80 0.56
CA GLU A 35 -17.40 -5.36 0.51
C GLU A 35 -18.90 -5.05 0.68
N LYS A 36 -19.76 -6.03 0.38
CA LYS A 36 -21.22 -5.89 0.36
C LYS A 36 -21.90 -7.20 0.78
N GLU A 37 -22.99 -7.10 1.54
CA GLU A 37 -23.76 -8.26 1.99
C GLU A 37 -24.44 -9.00 0.82
N GLU A 38 -24.66 -8.32 -0.30
CA GLU A 38 -25.15 -8.92 -1.54
C GLU A 38 -24.29 -10.10 -2.01
N THR A 39 -22.98 -10.06 -1.76
CA THR A 39 -22.03 -11.14 -2.08
C THR A 39 -22.34 -12.40 -1.27
N VAL A 40 -22.64 -12.23 0.03
CA VAL A 40 -22.97 -13.34 0.94
C VAL A 40 -24.31 -13.96 0.55
N ARG A 41 -25.28 -13.09 0.22
CA ARG A 41 -26.58 -13.48 -0.31
C ARG A 41 -26.44 -14.29 -1.60
N GLU A 42 -25.64 -13.82 -2.55
CA GLU A 42 -25.39 -14.52 -3.80
C GLU A 42 -24.75 -15.89 -3.57
N ALA A 43 -23.70 -15.97 -2.75
CA ALA A 43 -23.06 -17.23 -2.39
C ALA A 43 -24.03 -18.24 -1.77
N ALA A 44 -24.88 -17.77 -0.85
CA ALA A 44 -25.91 -18.58 -0.22
C ALA A 44 -26.92 -19.14 -1.26
N MET A 45 -27.35 -18.31 -2.21
CA MET A 45 -28.28 -18.72 -3.26
C MET A 45 -27.65 -19.71 -4.24
N LEU A 46 -26.43 -19.46 -4.70
CA LEU A 46 -25.71 -20.38 -5.59
C LEU A 46 -25.55 -21.78 -4.95
N TRP A 47 -25.23 -21.83 -3.66
CA TRP A 47 -25.15 -23.11 -2.94
C TRP A 47 -26.52 -23.81 -2.86
N LEU A 48 -27.60 -23.08 -2.58
CA LEU A 48 -28.95 -23.67 -2.53
C LEU A 48 -29.41 -24.18 -3.91
N GLU A 49 -29.11 -23.42 -4.96
CA GLU A 49 -29.49 -23.73 -6.34
C GLU A 49 -28.71 -24.92 -6.92
N TYR A 50 -27.46 -25.14 -6.48
CA TYR A 50 -26.63 -26.25 -6.95
C TYR A 50 -27.26 -27.64 -6.73
N ASN A 51 -28.05 -27.82 -5.67
CA ASN A 51 -28.81 -29.06 -5.44
C ASN A 51 -30.14 -28.76 -4.74
N THR A 52 -31.07 -28.17 -5.49
CA THR A 52 -32.35 -27.67 -4.95
C THR A 52 -33.18 -28.75 -4.28
N GLU A 53 -33.21 -29.96 -4.81
CA GLU A 53 -34.02 -31.05 -4.26
C GLU A 53 -33.63 -31.38 -2.82
N SER A 54 -32.34 -31.63 -2.56
CA SER A 54 -31.85 -31.97 -1.23
C SER A 54 -31.68 -30.77 -0.30
N ARG A 55 -31.44 -29.56 -0.84
CA ARG A 55 -31.10 -28.37 -0.06
C ARG A 55 -32.29 -27.47 0.26
N SER A 56 -33.44 -27.68 -0.38
CA SER A 56 -34.69 -26.96 -0.09
C SER A 56 -35.08 -26.95 1.39
N GLN A 57 -34.75 -28.03 2.12
CA GLN A 57 -34.95 -28.13 3.57
C GLN A 57 -34.11 -27.15 4.40
N TYR A 58 -32.94 -26.73 3.90
CA TYR A 58 -32.01 -25.84 4.58
C TYR A 58 -32.25 -24.36 4.28
N LEU A 59 -33.16 -24.04 3.35
CA LEU A 59 -33.44 -22.67 2.90
C LEU A 59 -33.55 -21.67 4.05
N SER A 60 -34.40 -21.95 5.04
CA SER A 60 -34.60 -21.05 6.18
C SER A 60 -33.33 -20.80 6.99
N SER A 61 -32.53 -21.85 7.23
CA SER A 61 -31.31 -21.76 8.04
C SER A 61 -30.16 -21.04 7.32
N VAL A 62 -30.12 -21.15 5.99
CA VAL A 62 -29.11 -20.49 5.15
C VAL A 62 -29.47 -19.01 4.99
N LEU A 63 -30.73 -18.71 4.68
CA LEU A 63 -31.18 -17.33 4.51
C LEU A 63 -31.11 -16.52 5.81
N SER A 64 -31.26 -17.16 6.97
CA SER A 64 -31.11 -16.47 8.26
C SER A 64 -29.71 -15.95 8.53
N GLN A 65 -28.68 -16.41 7.80
CA GLN A 65 -27.30 -15.90 7.95
C GLN A 65 -27.04 -14.59 7.20
N ILE A 66 -28.00 -14.13 6.38
CA ILE A 66 -27.87 -12.91 5.59
C ILE A 66 -28.31 -11.71 6.43
N ARG A 67 -27.45 -10.70 6.54
CA ARG A 67 -27.71 -9.46 7.28
C ARG A 67 -28.55 -8.52 6.42
N ILE A 68 -29.87 -8.69 6.42
CA ILE A 68 -30.77 -7.90 5.55
C ILE A 68 -30.57 -6.39 5.70
N ASP A 69 -30.34 -5.89 6.92
CA ASP A 69 -30.07 -4.47 7.18
C ASP A 69 -28.82 -3.94 6.46
N ALA A 70 -27.91 -4.83 6.05
CA ALA A 70 -26.70 -4.52 5.28
C ALA A 70 -26.86 -4.67 3.76
N LEU A 71 -28.02 -5.15 3.28
CA LEU A 71 -28.37 -5.12 1.86
C LEU A 71 -28.83 -3.72 1.45
N SER A 72 -28.58 -3.36 0.20
CA SER A 72 -29.14 -2.15 -0.41
C SER A 72 -30.67 -2.17 -0.44
N GLU A 73 -31.29 -0.98 -0.37
CA GLU A 73 -32.75 -0.83 -0.33
C GLU A 73 -33.44 -1.49 -1.54
N VAL A 74 -32.81 -1.41 -2.73
CA VAL A 74 -33.30 -2.07 -3.95
C VAL A 74 -33.33 -3.59 -3.78
N THR A 75 -32.24 -4.16 -3.26
CA THR A 75 -32.12 -5.60 -3.03
C THR A 75 -33.08 -6.07 -1.94
N GLN A 76 -33.24 -5.30 -0.86
CA GLN A 76 -34.24 -5.60 0.18
C GLN A 76 -35.64 -5.66 -0.43
N ARG A 77 -36.04 -4.66 -1.23
CA ARG A 77 -37.36 -4.62 -1.88
C ARG A 77 -37.56 -5.82 -2.81
N ALA A 78 -36.58 -6.13 -3.66
CA ALA A 78 -36.65 -7.27 -4.56
C ALA A 78 -36.75 -8.60 -3.80
N TRP A 79 -36.02 -8.73 -2.68
CA TRP A 79 -36.07 -9.91 -1.82
C TRP A 79 -37.46 -10.14 -1.25
N PHE A 80 -38.09 -9.11 -0.69
CA PHE A 80 -39.43 -9.23 -0.10
C PHE A 80 -40.53 -9.46 -1.15
N GLN A 81 -40.34 -8.99 -2.38
CA GLN A 81 -41.29 -9.19 -3.50
C GLN A 81 -41.16 -10.58 -4.16
N GLY A 82 -39.96 -11.18 -4.14
CA GLY A 82 -39.67 -12.45 -4.82
C GLY A 82 -39.98 -13.71 -4.00
N LEU A 83 -40.33 -13.59 -2.71
CA LEU A 83 -40.62 -14.75 -1.86
C LEU A 83 -42.01 -15.36 -2.22
N PRO A 84 -42.11 -16.68 -2.45
CA PRO A 84 -43.39 -17.33 -2.74
C PRO A 84 -44.36 -17.19 -1.55
N PRO A 85 -45.68 -17.03 -1.79
CA PRO A 85 -46.69 -16.85 -0.74
C PRO A 85 -47.04 -18.17 -0.02
N ASN A 86 -46.02 -18.86 0.52
CA ASN A 86 -46.20 -20.03 1.38
C ASN A 86 -45.93 -19.67 2.84
N ASP A 87 -46.48 -20.44 3.78
CA ASP A 87 -46.41 -20.18 5.23
C ASP A 87 -44.98 -19.91 5.75
N LYS A 88 -43.96 -20.54 5.15
CA LYS A 88 -42.54 -20.31 5.49
C LYS A 88 -42.04 -18.90 5.13
N SER A 89 -42.52 -18.30 4.05
CA SER A 89 -42.20 -16.93 3.62
C SER A 89 -42.80 -15.88 4.57
N VAL A 90 -44.02 -16.13 5.04
CA VAL A 90 -44.73 -15.26 6.00
C VAL A 90 -44.02 -15.25 7.36
N VAL A 91 -43.54 -16.41 7.82
CA VAL A 91 -42.75 -16.52 9.06
C VAL A 91 -41.42 -15.78 8.94
N VAL A 92 -40.74 -15.90 7.81
CA VAL A 92 -39.50 -15.17 7.53
C VAL A 92 -39.75 -13.65 7.54
N GLN A 93 -40.78 -13.17 6.83
CA GLN A 93 -41.18 -11.75 6.85
C GLN A 93 -41.58 -11.26 8.25
N GLY A 94 -42.25 -12.10 9.04
CA GLY A 94 -42.69 -11.79 10.40
C GLY A 94 -41.53 -11.70 11.40
N LEU A 95 -40.58 -12.63 11.34
CA LEU A 95 -39.35 -12.62 12.14
C LEU A 95 -38.48 -11.41 11.82
N TYR A 96 -38.34 -11.04 10.56
CA TYR A 96 -37.55 -9.87 10.17
C TYR A 96 -38.18 -8.54 10.61
N LYS A 97 -39.51 -8.41 10.57
CA LYS A 97 -40.20 -7.21 11.08
C LYS A 97 -40.08 -7.03 12.60
N SER A 98 -39.79 -8.10 13.35
CA SER A 98 -39.67 -8.08 14.80
C SER A 98 -38.23 -8.08 15.32
N MET A 99 -37.22 -8.29 14.46
CA MET A 99 -35.82 -8.22 14.86
C MET A 99 -35.37 -6.77 15.13
N PRO A 100 -34.60 -6.53 16.21
CA PRO A 100 -33.99 -5.22 16.44
C PRO A 100 -33.01 -4.91 15.30
N LYS A 101 -33.13 -3.70 14.72
CA LYS A 101 -32.25 -3.18 13.67
C LYS A 101 -30.85 -2.92 14.22
N PHE A 102 -30.06 -3.96 14.38
CA PHE A 102 -28.66 -3.83 14.77
C PHE A 102 -27.79 -4.01 13.52
N PHE A 103 -27.40 -2.88 12.92
CA PHE A 103 -26.47 -2.88 11.80
C PHE A 103 -25.06 -3.18 12.31
N LYS A 104 -24.65 -4.45 12.20
CA LYS A 104 -23.26 -4.87 12.39
C LYS A 104 -22.67 -5.25 11.04
N PRO A 105 -21.88 -4.37 10.39
CA PRO A 105 -21.24 -4.69 9.13
C PRO A 105 -20.26 -5.86 9.32
N ARG A 106 -20.05 -6.65 8.26
CA ARG A 106 -18.96 -7.63 8.24
C ARG A 106 -17.63 -6.91 8.12
N LEU A 107 -16.56 -7.55 8.57
CA LEU A 107 -15.22 -6.97 8.58
C LEU A 107 -14.79 -6.43 7.21
N GLY A 108 -15.07 -7.15 6.12
CA GLY A 108 -14.80 -6.68 4.76
C GLY A 108 -15.43 -5.33 4.41
N MET A 109 -16.59 -5.01 4.99
CA MET A 109 -17.35 -3.79 4.74
C MET A 109 -16.78 -2.58 5.48
N THR A 110 -15.90 -2.78 6.45
CA THR A 110 -15.25 -1.71 7.22
C THR A 110 -13.89 -1.32 6.66
N LYS A 111 -13.52 -1.84 5.48
CA LYS A 111 -12.26 -1.51 4.82
C LYS A 111 -12.22 -0.03 4.46
N GLU A 112 -11.12 0.62 4.81
CA GLU A 112 -10.80 1.97 4.38
C GLU A 112 -9.54 1.97 3.52
N GLU A 113 -9.55 2.77 2.47
CA GLU A 113 -8.37 3.01 1.65
C GLU A 113 -7.38 3.91 2.41
N MET A 114 -6.19 3.39 2.70
CA MET A 114 -5.18 4.05 3.52
C MET A 114 -3.84 4.15 2.79
N MET A 115 -3.09 5.21 3.09
CA MET A 115 -1.69 5.33 2.69
C MET A 115 -0.82 4.57 3.70
N ILE A 116 -0.10 3.57 3.23
CA ILE A 116 0.77 2.70 4.01
C ILE A 116 2.21 3.18 3.87
N PHE A 117 2.81 3.55 4.99
CA PHE A 117 4.19 3.98 5.10
C PHE A 117 5.02 2.87 5.74
N ILE A 118 6.02 2.41 5.00
CA ILE A 118 7.01 1.44 5.49
C ILE A 118 8.36 2.15 5.57
N GLU A 119 9.13 1.85 6.63
CA GLU A 119 10.40 2.50 6.96
C GLU A 119 10.26 4.00 7.26
N ALA A 120 9.19 4.38 7.96
CA ALA A 120 9.07 5.71 8.53
C ALA A 120 10.03 5.85 9.72
N ALA A 121 10.98 6.78 9.63
CA ALA A 121 11.94 7.07 10.70
C ALA A 121 12.07 8.57 10.91
N ALA A 122 12.14 8.99 12.17
CA ALA A 122 12.48 10.38 12.48
C ALA A 122 13.91 10.68 12.02
N GLU A 123 14.20 11.93 11.63
CA GLU A 123 15.53 12.36 11.16
C GLU A 123 16.66 12.24 12.23
N ASN A 124 16.34 11.78 13.44
CA ASN A 124 17.29 11.62 14.53
C ASN A 124 18.18 10.38 14.33
N PRO A 125 19.52 10.52 14.47
CA PRO A 125 20.44 9.39 14.43
C PRO A 125 20.08 8.35 15.50
N GLY A 126 19.69 7.14 15.09
CA GLY A 126 19.33 6.04 15.99
C GLY A 126 17.83 5.81 16.18
N SER A 127 16.95 6.54 15.47
CA SER A 127 15.51 6.26 15.50
C SER A 127 15.20 4.90 14.85
N LEU A 128 14.35 4.10 15.50
CA LEU A 128 13.88 2.83 14.96
C LEU A 128 12.90 3.09 13.80
N TYR A 129 13.04 2.32 12.72
CA TYR A 129 12.06 2.33 11.63
C TYR A 129 10.71 1.82 12.14
N SER A 130 9.66 2.51 11.75
CA SER A 130 8.28 2.16 12.07
C SER A 130 7.45 2.02 10.81
N SER A 131 6.39 1.22 10.89
CA SER A 131 5.38 1.10 9.84
C SER A 131 4.06 1.66 10.34
N VAL A 132 3.43 2.48 9.52
CA VAL A 132 2.13 3.09 9.83
C VAL A 132 1.26 3.21 8.62
N CYS A 133 -0.04 3.40 8.84
CA CYS A 133 -0.94 3.83 7.80
C CYS A 133 -1.76 5.04 8.21
N TYR A 134 -2.05 5.89 7.23
CA TYR A 134 -2.88 7.08 7.37
C TYR A 134 -4.19 6.86 6.61
N SER A 135 -5.32 7.05 7.30
CA SER A 135 -6.64 7.13 6.66
C SER A 135 -6.94 8.59 6.31
N PRO A 136 -7.01 8.95 5.01
CA PRO A 136 -7.38 10.30 4.59
C PRO A 136 -8.84 10.64 4.92
N GLN A 137 -9.70 9.62 5.00
CA GLN A 137 -11.12 9.78 5.32
C GLN A 137 -11.34 10.06 6.81
N ALA A 138 -10.66 9.31 7.69
CA ALA A 138 -10.77 9.50 9.14
C ALA A 138 -9.81 10.57 9.68
N GLU A 139 -8.84 11.00 8.88
CA GLU A 139 -7.71 11.85 9.27
C GLU A 139 -6.92 11.29 10.47
N LYS A 140 -6.75 9.96 10.49
CA LYS A 140 -6.11 9.22 11.59
C LYS A 140 -4.92 8.42 11.11
N VAL A 141 -3.96 8.23 12.02
CA VAL A 141 -2.82 7.33 11.81
C VAL A 141 -2.95 6.12 12.70
N TYR A 142 -2.72 4.96 12.12
CA TYR A 142 -2.77 3.67 12.78
C TYR A 142 -1.38 3.01 12.74
N LYS A 143 -1.07 2.24 13.77
CA LYS A 143 0.16 1.45 13.84
C LYS A 143 0.02 0.17 13.02
N LEU A 144 1.00 -0.07 12.17
CA LEU A 144 1.18 -1.37 11.53
C LEU A 144 2.28 -2.14 12.25
N CYS A 145 2.16 -3.46 12.28
CA CYS A 145 3.28 -4.27 12.77
C CYS A 145 4.50 -4.04 11.88
N ASN A 146 5.66 -3.91 12.52
CA ASN A 146 6.90 -3.70 11.80
C ASN A 146 7.31 -4.96 11.04
N PRO A 147 7.94 -4.82 9.86
CA PRO A 147 8.59 -5.91 9.17
C PRO A 147 9.52 -6.72 10.10
N PRO A 148 9.57 -8.06 9.96
CA PRO A 148 10.42 -8.90 10.82
C PRO A 148 11.90 -8.51 10.76
N ALA A 149 12.62 -8.72 11.87
CA ALA A 149 14.08 -8.57 11.97
C ALA A 149 14.64 -7.17 11.60
N ASP A 150 13.88 -6.11 11.87
CA ASP A 150 14.23 -4.71 11.55
C ASP A 150 14.57 -4.53 10.07
N LEU A 151 13.82 -5.23 9.22
CA LEU A 151 13.99 -5.19 7.78
C LEU A 151 13.70 -3.79 7.24
N HIS A 152 14.62 -3.29 6.42
CA HIS A 152 14.52 -1.98 5.80
C HIS A 152 15.11 -1.99 4.39
N LYS A 153 14.90 -0.89 3.67
CA LYS A 153 15.11 -0.72 2.24
C LYS A 153 14.38 -1.78 1.39
N VAL A 154 13.14 -2.10 1.73
CA VAL A 154 12.31 -3.08 0.99
C VAL A 154 11.69 -2.47 -0.27
N GLY A 155 11.29 -3.34 -1.19
CA GLY A 155 10.25 -3.04 -2.18
C GLY A 155 8.88 -3.27 -1.57
N THR A 156 7.88 -2.48 -1.97
CA THR A 156 6.50 -2.57 -1.46
C THR A 156 5.53 -2.70 -2.63
N LEU A 157 4.49 -3.52 -2.49
CA LEU A 157 3.45 -3.69 -3.50
C LEU A 157 2.09 -3.89 -2.83
N VAL A 158 1.06 -3.24 -3.37
CA VAL A 158 -0.34 -3.64 -3.17
C VAL A 158 -0.85 -4.14 -4.52
N THR A 159 -1.36 -5.37 -4.54
CA THR A 159 -1.93 -5.98 -5.75
C THR A 159 -3.36 -5.46 -6.01
N PRO A 160 -3.92 -5.66 -7.22
CA PRO A 160 -5.33 -5.32 -7.50
C PRO A 160 -6.33 -5.99 -6.55
N ASP A 161 -6.01 -7.21 -6.06
CA ASP A 161 -6.80 -7.96 -5.08
C ASP A 161 -6.58 -7.49 -3.63
N ASN A 162 -5.85 -6.38 -3.44
CA ASN A 162 -5.53 -5.77 -2.17
C ASN A 162 -4.61 -6.61 -1.25
N ASP A 163 -3.89 -7.58 -1.81
CA ASP A 163 -2.81 -8.25 -1.08
C ASP A 163 -1.58 -7.33 -1.02
N ILE A 164 -1.02 -7.16 0.18
CA ILE A 164 0.11 -6.28 0.47
C ILE A 164 1.37 -7.13 0.65
N TYR A 165 2.43 -6.78 -0.08
CA TYR A 165 3.71 -7.49 -0.06
C TYR A 165 4.89 -6.58 0.16
N ILE A 166 5.93 -7.13 0.79
CA ILE A 166 7.28 -6.55 0.84
C ILE A 166 8.32 -7.56 0.40
N ALA A 167 9.38 -7.08 -0.26
CA ALA A 167 10.45 -7.94 -0.75
C ALA A 167 11.84 -7.32 -0.61
N GLY A 168 12.82 -8.18 -0.39
CA GLY A 168 14.23 -7.82 -0.31
C GLY A 168 14.52 -6.95 0.90
N GLY A 169 15.49 -6.05 0.75
CA GLY A 169 15.98 -5.16 1.78
C GLY A 169 17.27 -5.64 2.42
N GLN A 170 17.51 -5.13 3.62
CA GLN A 170 18.66 -5.45 4.43
C GLN A 170 18.26 -5.51 5.90
N VAL A 171 18.98 -6.32 6.67
CA VAL A 171 18.79 -6.48 8.11
C VAL A 171 20.07 -6.10 8.85
N PRO A 172 19.98 -5.50 10.05
CA PRO A 172 21.16 -5.24 10.87
C PRO A 172 21.89 -6.53 11.24
N LEU A 173 23.23 -6.53 11.14
CA LEU A 173 24.06 -7.58 11.70
C LEU A 173 24.18 -7.33 13.21
N LYS A 174 23.78 -8.31 14.03
CA LYS A 174 23.99 -8.25 15.48
C LYS A 174 25.48 -8.31 15.75
N ASN A 175 26.11 -7.18 16.12
CA ASN A 175 27.51 -7.16 16.54
C ASN A 175 27.66 -8.00 17.82
N THR A 176 28.40 -9.11 17.74
CA THR A 176 29.01 -9.72 18.92
C THR A 176 29.91 -8.66 19.54
N LYS A 177 29.66 -8.27 20.80
CA LYS A 177 30.48 -7.30 21.53
C LYS A 177 31.96 -7.73 21.47
N THR A 178 32.75 -7.11 20.60
CA THR A 178 34.20 -7.16 20.70
C THR A 178 34.62 -6.05 21.66
N ASN A 179 35.04 -6.45 22.85
CA ASN A 179 35.62 -5.54 23.83
C ASN A 179 36.85 -4.83 23.25
N HIS A 180 37.02 -3.56 23.63
CA HIS A 180 38.09 -2.62 23.24
C HIS A 180 37.91 -2.06 21.81
N SER A 181 37.76 -0.76 21.54
CA SER A 181 38.33 0.43 22.18
C SER A 181 37.41 1.66 22.08
N LYS A 182 37.72 2.72 22.82
CA LYS A 182 37.05 4.04 22.81
C LYS A 182 37.18 4.71 21.42
N SER A 183 36.11 5.39 20.99
CA SER A 183 36.05 6.38 19.89
C SER A 183 36.21 5.87 18.45
N SER A 184 35.30 5.01 17.98
CA SER A 184 34.90 5.03 16.56
C SER A 184 33.38 4.96 16.46
N LYS A 185 32.76 5.78 15.59
CA LYS A 185 31.34 5.66 15.26
C LYS A 185 31.12 4.23 14.75
N LEU A 186 30.42 3.40 15.51
CA LEU A 186 30.11 2.02 15.13
C LEU A 186 29.25 2.09 13.85
N GLN A 187 29.84 1.85 12.68
CA GLN A 187 29.07 1.73 11.45
C GLN A 187 28.29 0.43 11.57
N ALA A 188 26.97 0.52 11.76
CA ALA A 188 26.11 -0.65 11.79
C ALA A 188 26.32 -1.43 10.48
N ALA A 189 26.77 -2.68 10.60
CA ALA A 189 26.94 -3.56 9.47
C ALA A 189 25.57 -4.13 9.09
N PHE A 190 25.28 -4.25 7.80
CA PHE A 190 23.99 -4.73 7.29
C PHE A 190 24.19 -5.92 6.35
N ARG A 191 23.23 -6.85 6.37
CA ARG A 191 23.17 -7.98 5.44
C ARG A 191 22.00 -7.81 4.50
N THR A 192 22.28 -7.80 3.20
CA THR A 192 21.26 -7.83 2.14
C THR A 192 20.54 -9.17 2.12
N VAL A 193 19.22 -9.15 1.94
CA VAL A 193 18.36 -10.34 1.99
C VAL A 193 17.45 -10.45 0.78
N ASN A 194 16.91 -11.64 0.56
CA ASN A 194 15.96 -12.01 -0.50
C ASN A 194 14.58 -12.36 0.07
N CYS A 195 14.28 -11.95 1.30
CA CYS A 195 13.02 -12.30 1.95
C CYS A 195 11.82 -11.72 1.21
N PHE A 196 10.69 -12.41 1.33
CA PHE A 196 9.42 -12.01 0.74
C PHE A 196 8.32 -12.27 1.76
N TYR A 197 7.50 -11.25 2.03
CA TYR A 197 6.44 -11.33 3.03
C TYR A 197 5.12 -10.81 2.47
N TRP A 198 4.04 -11.46 2.86
CA TRP A 198 2.67 -11.02 2.70
C TRP A 198 2.15 -10.47 4.03
N PHE A 199 1.36 -9.40 4.00
CA PHE A 199 0.77 -8.82 5.21
C PHE A 199 -0.69 -9.25 5.36
N ASP A 200 -1.00 -9.90 6.48
CA ASP A 200 -2.39 -10.15 6.88
C ASP A 200 -2.94 -8.91 7.58
N ALA A 201 -3.78 -8.17 6.85
CA ALA A 201 -4.42 -6.96 7.37
C ALA A 201 -5.44 -7.21 8.49
N GLN A 202 -6.00 -8.42 8.63
CA GLN A 202 -6.92 -8.74 9.73
C GLN A 202 -6.17 -8.99 11.04
N GLN A 203 -5.00 -9.63 10.93
CA GLN A 203 -4.15 -9.96 12.08
C GLN A 203 -3.07 -8.91 12.35
N ASN A 204 -2.95 -7.88 11.51
CA ASN A 204 -1.86 -6.91 11.53
C ASN A 204 -0.50 -7.59 11.69
N THR A 205 -0.20 -8.58 10.84
CA THR A 205 0.99 -9.44 10.97
C THR A 205 1.59 -9.79 9.61
N TRP A 206 2.92 -9.80 9.52
CA TRP A 206 3.67 -10.26 8.34
C TRP A 206 3.88 -11.77 8.35
N PHE A 207 3.54 -12.43 7.24
CA PHE A 207 3.76 -13.86 7.02
C PHE A 207 4.83 -14.09 5.95
N PRO A 208 5.81 -14.98 6.19
CA PRO A 208 6.83 -15.30 5.20
C PRO A 208 6.21 -16.07 4.03
N LYS A 209 6.66 -15.73 2.82
CA LYS A 209 6.40 -16.45 1.57
C LYS A 209 7.73 -16.97 1.03
N THR A 210 7.70 -17.75 -0.06
CA THR A 210 8.93 -18.25 -0.69
C THR A 210 9.85 -17.05 -1.01
N PRO A 211 11.11 -17.06 -0.53
CA PRO A 211 12.03 -15.95 -0.76
C PRO A 211 12.39 -15.84 -2.24
N MET A 212 12.72 -14.63 -2.68
CA MET A 212 13.25 -14.36 -4.01
C MET A 212 14.51 -15.18 -4.28
N LEU A 213 14.80 -15.44 -5.55
CA LEU A 213 15.99 -16.15 -6.02
C LEU A 213 17.27 -15.33 -5.77
N PHE A 214 17.17 -14.00 -5.81
CA PHE A 214 18.30 -13.10 -5.59
C PHE A 214 18.04 -12.09 -4.47
N VAL A 215 19.13 -11.71 -3.79
CA VAL A 215 19.09 -10.65 -2.77
C VAL A 215 19.02 -9.28 -3.45
N ARG A 216 18.13 -8.41 -2.97
CA ARG A 216 17.86 -7.10 -3.59
C ARG A 216 17.59 -6.05 -2.51
N ILE A 217 18.12 -4.85 -2.66
CA ILE A 217 17.80 -3.67 -1.85
C ILE A 217 16.96 -2.73 -2.70
N LYS A 218 15.85 -2.25 -2.15
CA LYS A 218 14.87 -1.37 -2.82
C LYS A 218 14.44 -1.91 -4.21
N PRO A 219 14.10 -3.21 -4.37
CA PRO A 219 13.58 -3.69 -5.65
C PRO A 219 12.28 -2.97 -6.01
N SER A 220 12.03 -2.77 -7.31
CA SER A 220 10.69 -2.39 -7.78
C SER A 220 9.82 -3.63 -7.82
N LEU A 221 8.66 -3.57 -7.15
CA LEU A 221 7.66 -4.64 -7.19
C LEU A 221 6.46 -4.19 -8.02
N VAL A 222 6.00 -5.05 -8.93
CA VAL A 222 4.87 -4.76 -9.82
C VAL A 222 3.98 -6.00 -9.95
N CYS A 223 2.66 -5.83 -9.89
CA CYS A 223 1.71 -6.88 -10.24
C CYS A 223 1.31 -6.75 -11.73
N CYS A 224 1.42 -7.82 -12.50
CA CYS A 224 1.06 -7.84 -13.91
C CYS A 224 0.59 -9.24 -14.34
N GLU A 225 -0.56 -9.31 -15.02
CA GLU A 225 -1.19 -10.59 -15.44
C GLU A 225 -1.32 -11.64 -14.31
N GLY A 226 -1.60 -11.20 -13.07
CA GLY A 226 -1.77 -12.09 -11.91
C GLY A 226 -0.46 -12.55 -11.26
N TYR A 227 0.70 -12.11 -11.75
CA TYR A 227 2.00 -12.42 -11.16
C TYR A 227 2.64 -11.19 -10.54
N ILE A 228 3.53 -11.41 -9.56
CA ILE A 228 4.33 -10.36 -8.95
C ILE A 228 5.74 -10.40 -9.54
N TYR A 229 6.26 -9.26 -9.98
CA TYR A 229 7.59 -9.14 -10.55
C TYR A 229 8.49 -8.35 -9.61
N ALA A 230 9.68 -8.86 -9.33
CA ALA A 230 10.75 -8.14 -8.64
C ALA A 230 11.81 -7.72 -9.66
N ILE A 231 11.97 -6.41 -9.82
CA ILE A 231 12.77 -5.81 -10.89
C ILE A 231 13.86 -4.93 -10.29
N GLY A 232 15.10 -5.15 -10.74
CA GLY A 232 16.24 -4.33 -10.38
C GLY A 232 16.54 -4.35 -8.88
N GLY A 233 16.81 -3.16 -8.33
CA GLY A 233 17.30 -2.98 -6.97
C GLY A 233 18.83 -3.02 -6.89
N ASP A 234 19.36 -2.52 -5.78
CA ASP A 234 20.77 -2.63 -5.46
C ASP A 234 21.06 -4.03 -4.94
N SER A 235 21.93 -4.78 -5.60
CA SER A 235 22.26 -6.15 -5.19
C SER A 235 23.76 -6.30 -4.94
N VAL A 236 24.09 -7.21 -4.04
CA VAL A 236 25.46 -7.71 -3.86
C VAL A 236 25.76 -8.64 -5.04
N GLY A 237 26.89 -8.45 -5.72
CA GLY A 237 27.30 -9.29 -6.86
C GLY A 237 27.41 -8.58 -8.22
N GLY A 238 27.29 -7.25 -8.25
CA GLY A 238 27.67 -6.44 -9.41
C GLY A 238 26.55 -6.23 -10.44
N GLU A 239 26.94 -5.83 -11.65
CA GLU A 239 26.04 -5.35 -12.69
C GLU A 239 25.03 -6.40 -13.17
N LEU A 240 25.45 -7.66 -13.32
CA LEU A 240 24.59 -8.75 -13.81
C LEU A 240 23.40 -9.00 -12.89
N ASN A 241 23.62 -8.98 -11.57
CA ASN A 241 22.53 -9.17 -10.60
C ASN A 241 21.51 -8.04 -10.65
N ARG A 242 21.91 -6.82 -11.00
CA ARG A 242 20.99 -5.67 -11.15
C ARG A 242 20.07 -5.79 -12.37
N ARG A 243 20.44 -6.59 -13.36
CA ARG A 243 19.61 -6.82 -14.56
C ARG A 243 18.57 -7.91 -14.37
N THR A 244 18.78 -8.79 -13.39
CA THR A 244 17.87 -9.92 -13.17
C THR A 244 16.47 -9.45 -12.86
N VAL A 245 15.49 -10.14 -13.43
CA VAL A 245 14.07 -9.99 -13.14
C VAL A 245 13.52 -11.36 -12.82
N GLU A 246 12.72 -11.41 -11.78
CA GLU A 246 12.08 -12.64 -11.32
C GLU A 246 10.60 -12.40 -11.09
N ARG A 247 9.81 -13.44 -11.35
CA ARG A 247 8.36 -13.46 -11.32
C ARG A 247 7.88 -14.51 -10.33
N TYR A 248 6.98 -14.10 -9.45
CA TYR A 248 6.34 -14.90 -8.44
C TYR A 248 4.93 -15.30 -8.85
N ASP A 249 4.65 -16.60 -8.77
CA ASP A 249 3.33 -17.21 -8.91
C ASP A 249 2.69 -17.33 -7.53
N THR A 250 1.61 -16.58 -7.29
CA THR A 250 0.92 -16.54 -5.99
C THR A 250 0.20 -17.84 -5.65
N GLU A 251 -0.18 -18.63 -6.65
CA GLU A 251 -0.88 -19.90 -6.47
C GLU A 251 0.11 -21.01 -6.12
N LYS A 252 1.29 -21.01 -6.75
CA LYS A 252 2.34 -22.02 -6.51
C LYS A 252 3.28 -21.66 -5.36
N ASP A 253 3.32 -20.40 -4.96
CA ASP A 253 4.31 -19.87 -4.02
C ASP A 253 5.74 -20.08 -4.51
N GLU A 254 6.00 -19.77 -5.78
CA GLU A 254 7.30 -20.02 -6.42
C GLU A 254 7.79 -18.82 -7.23
N TRP A 255 9.09 -18.54 -7.14
CA TRP A 255 9.78 -17.56 -7.97
C TRP A 255 10.43 -18.23 -9.18
N THR A 256 10.33 -17.59 -10.33
CA THR A 256 10.94 -18.00 -11.59
C THR A 256 11.68 -16.84 -12.23
N MET A 257 12.85 -17.10 -12.81
CA MET A 257 13.56 -16.10 -13.58
C MET A 257 12.83 -15.82 -14.90
N VAL A 258 12.84 -14.56 -15.32
CA VAL A 258 12.38 -14.12 -16.65
C VAL A 258 13.49 -13.33 -17.34
N SER A 259 13.25 -12.88 -18.57
CA SER A 259 14.22 -12.11 -19.35
C SER A 259 14.76 -10.94 -18.54
N PRO A 260 16.09 -10.81 -18.43
CA PRO A 260 16.71 -9.74 -17.66
C PRO A 260 16.53 -8.39 -18.38
N LEU A 261 16.60 -7.30 -17.60
CA LEU A 261 16.66 -5.94 -18.14
C LEU A 261 17.78 -5.82 -19.20
N PRO A 262 17.55 -5.11 -20.30
CA PRO A 262 18.58 -4.91 -21.34
C PRO A 262 19.86 -4.23 -20.83
N CYS A 263 19.75 -3.37 -19.82
CA CYS A 263 20.89 -2.75 -19.14
C CYS A 263 20.67 -2.64 -17.63
N ALA A 264 21.76 -2.57 -16.88
CA ALA A 264 21.71 -2.43 -15.42
C ALA A 264 21.47 -0.98 -15.02
N TRP A 265 20.51 -0.76 -14.13
CA TRP A 265 20.26 0.56 -13.57
C TRP A 265 20.32 0.57 -12.06
N GLN A 266 20.73 1.71 -11.53
CA GLN A 266 20.46 2.08 -10.14
C GLN A 266 19.19 2.93 -10.12
N TRP A 267 18.40 2.78 -9.05
CA TRP A 267 17.25 3.66 -8.76
C TRP A 267 16.20 3.72 -9.88
N SER A 268 15.92 2.57 -10.50
CA SER A 268 14.82 2.41 -11.44
C SER A 268 13.48 2.39 -10.70
N THR A 269 12.43 2.85 -11.40
CA THR A 269 11.04 2.67 -10.97
C THR A 269 10.29 1.88 -12.04
N ALA A 270 9.30 1.09 -11.62
CA ALA A 270 8.52 0.25 -12.51
C ALA A 270 7.02 0.38 -12.23
N VAL A 271 6.20 0.31 -13.29
CA VAL A 271 4.74 0.35 -13.21
C VAL A 271 4.15 -0.64 -14.21
N ALA A 272 2.93 -1.14 -13.95
CA ALA A 272 2.19 -1.95 -14.92
C ALA A 272 1.08 -1.13 -15.59
N VAL A 273 0.96 -1.24 -16.92
CA VAL A 273 -0.14 -0.69 -17.73
C VAL A 273 -0.45 -1.68 -18.84
N HIS A 274 -1.74 -1.90 -19.15
CA HIS A 274 -2.19 -2.78 -20.25
C HIS A 274 -1.49 -4.15 -20.29
N ASN A 275 -1.38 -4.81 -19.14
CA ASN A 275 -0.71 -6.12 -19.01
C ASN A 275 0.77 -6.14 -19.44
N CYS A 276 1.41 -4.98 -19.48
CA CYS A 276 2.84 -4.82 -19.73
C CYS A 276 3.49 -4.10 -18.55
N ILE A 277 4.81 -4.26 -18.40
CA ILE A 277 5.57 -3.64 -17.33
C ILE A 277 6.54 -2.63 -17.90
N TYR A 278 6.45 -1.39 -17.45
CA TYR A 278 7.32 -0.32 -17.88
C TYR A 278 8.34 0.00 -16.80
N VAL A 279 9.62 -0.05 -17.15
CA VAL A 279 10.72 0.29 -16.25
C VAL A 279 11.40 1.54 -16.77
N MET A 280 11.60 2.50 -15.89
CA MET A 280 12.15 3.82 -16.21
C MET A 280 13.36 4.10 -15.32
N ALA A 281 14.45 4.54 -15.95
CA ALA A 281 15.65 5.02 -15.27
C ALA A 281 16.38 6.03 -16.17
N HIS A 282 16.98 7.06 -15.57
CA HIS A 282 17.67 8.13 -16.32
C HIS A 282 16.75 8.80 -17.35
N ASN A 283 17.04 8.66 -18.63
CA ASN A 283 16.20 9.10 -19.75
C ASN A 283 15.59 7.93 -20.53
N LEU A 284 15.90 6.68 -20.15
CA LEU A 284 15.49 5.47 -20.83
C LEU A 284 14.19 4.90 -20.23
N MET A 285 13.43 4.23 -21.08
CA MET A 285 12.23 3.49 -20.71
C MET A 285 12.18 2.19 -21.52
N TYR A 286 11.90 1.09 -20.84
CA TYR A 286 11.71 -0.21 -21.48
C TYR A 286 10.39 -0.82 -21.06
N CYS A 287 9.72 -1.46 -22.01
CA CYS A 287 8.48 -2.20 -21.80
C CYS A 287 8.79 -3.70 -21.86
N TYR A 288 8.39 -4.42 -20.83
CA TYR A 288 8.39 -5.87 -20.79
C TYR A 288 7.01 -6.41 -21.11
N PHE A 289 6.98 -7.37 -22.02
CA PHE A 289 5.79 -8.09 -22.43
C PHE A 289 5.81 -9.50 -21.80
N PRO A 290 5.04 -9.74 -20.72
CA PRO A 290 5.06 -11.02 -19.99
C PRO A 290 4.81 -12.26 -20.85
N ARG A 291 3.95 -12.14 -21.87
CA ARG A 291 3.57 -13.28 -22.72
C ARG A 291 4.67 -13.74 -23.67
N SER A 292 5.51 -12.82 -24.13
CA SER A 292 6.62 -13.12 -25.03
C SER A 292 7.96 -13.15 -24.32
N ASP A 293 8.00 -12.87 -23.01
CA ASP A 293 9.20 -12.77 -22.19
C ASP A 293 10.28 -11.89 -22.86
N ALA A 294 9.87 -10.71 -23.32
CA ALA A 294 10.72 -9.83 -24.13
C ALA A 294 10.64 -8.37 -23.69
N TRP A 295 11.77 -7.67 -23.81
CA TRP A 295 11.90 -6.24 -23.56
C TRP A 295 11.96 -5.46 -24.87
N VAL A 296 11.27 -4.34 -24.92
CA VAL A 296 11.30 -3.39 -26.04
C VAL A 296 11.65 -2.01 -25.49
N GLU A 297 12.55 -1.32 -26.17
CA GLU A 297 12.88 0.06 -25.84
C GLU A 297 11.74 0.99 -26.29
N MET A 298 11.29 1.85 -25.38
CA MET A 298 10.21 2.81 -25.62
C MET A 298 10.78 4.20 -25.87
N ALA A 299 9.93 5.16 -26.22
CA ALA A 299 10.36 6.53 -26.43
C ALA A 299 11.12 7.07 -25.21
N MET A 300 12.30 7.65 -25.49
CA MET A 300 13.15 8.25 -24.47
C MET A 300 12.60 9.59 -24.02
N ARG A 301 13.00 9.99 -22.80
CA ARG A 301 12.73 11.32 -22.26
C ARG A 301 13.83 12.29 -22.64
N GLN A 302 13.48 13.58 -22.70
CA GLN A 302 14.46 14.64 -22.91
C GLN A 302 15.30 14.90 -21.66
N THR A 303 14.75 14.60 -20.47
CA THR A 303 15.43 14.80 -19.20
C THR A 303 15.94 13.48 -18.61
N SER A 304 17.18 13.47 -18.12
CA SER A 304 17.75 12.35 -17.39
C SER A 304 17.53 12.54 -15.89
N ARG A 305 16.78 11.63 -15.25
CA ARG A 305 16.41 11.71 -13.83
C ARG A 305 16.55 10.37 -13.08
N CYS A 306 16.95 10.41 -11.82
CA CYS A 306 16.91 9.28 -10.88
C CYS A 306 16.06 9.60 -9.64
N PHE A 307 15.73 8.59 -8.82
CA PHE A 307 14.93 8.74 -7.57
C PHE A 307 13.52 9.32 -7.74
N ALA A 308 12.99 9.37 -8.97
CA ALA A 308 11.64 9.85 -9.18
C ALA A 308 10.61 8.82 -8.73
N SER A 309 9.41 9.31 -8.42
CA SER A 309 8.25 8.46 -8.23
C SER A 309 7.54 8.27 -9.57
N ALA A 310 6.95 7.08 -9.77
CA ALA A 310 6.07 6.85 -10.90
C ALA A 310 4.73 6.27 -10.45
N ALA A 311 3.66 6.57 -11.18
CA ALA A 311 2.35 5.95 -11.02
C ALA A 311 1.68 5.81 -12.38
N ALA A 312 0.95 4.70 -12.56
CA ALA A 312 0.08 4.50 -13.70
C ALA A 312 -1.33 4.97 -13.37
N PHE A 313 -1.98 5.68 -14.30
CA PHE A 313 -3.39 6.06 -14.16
C PHE A 313 -4.05 6.11 -15.55
N GLY A 314 -5.02 5.21 -15.77
CA GLY A 314 -5.56 4.94 -17.10
C GLY A 314 -4.46 4.47 -18.06
N ASP A 315 -4.43 5.05 -19.25
CA ASP A 315 -3.46 4.72 -20.32
C ASP A 315 -2.18 5.58 -20.24
N LYS A 316 -1.88 6.14 -19.07
CA LYS A 316 -0.80 7.10 -18.88
C LYS A 316 0.09 6.73 -17.71
N ILE A 317 1.38 7.00 -17.87
CA ILE A 317 2.38 6.84 -16.83
C ILE A 317 2.88 8.22 -16.44
N PHE A 318 2.79 8.54 -15.15
CA PHE A 318 3.23 9.79 -14.57
C PHE A 318 4.58 9.58 -13.93
N TYR A 319 5.57 10.40 -14.32
CA TYR A 319 6.92 10.36 -13.76
C TYR A 319 7.21 11.70 -13.08
N ILE A 320 7.32 11.65 -11.75
CA ILE A 320 7.18 12.82 -10.86
C ILE A 320 8.46 13.01 -10.03
N GLY A 321 9.03 14.21 -10.13
CA GLY A 321 10.20 14.62 -9.36
C GLY A 321 11.49 13.87 -9.73
N GLY A 322 12.31 13.57 -8.73
CA GLY A 322 13.63 12.98 -8.92
C GLY A 322 14.73 14.01 -9.17
N LEU A 323 15.98 13.56 -9.15
CA LEU A 323 17.17 14.39 -9.33
C LEU A 323 17.63 14.39 -10.78
N HIS A 324 17.87 15.58 -11.34
CA HIS A 324 18.41 15.73 -12.69
C HIS A 324 19.90 15.34 -12.73
N ILE A 325 20.29 14.58 -13.75
CA ILE A 325 21.68 14.16 -13.97
C ILE A 325 22.22 14.89 -15.20
N ALA A 326 23.22 15.77 -15.01
CA ALA A 326 23.94 16.42 -16.11
C ALA A 326 25.06 15.51 -16.65
N SER A 327 25.28 15.52 -17.97
CA SER A 327 26.15 14.56 -18.68
C SER A 327 27.66 14.76 -18.49
N ASN A 328 28.13 15.87 -17.89
CA ASN A 328 29.55 16.09 -17.63
C ASN A 328 29.79 16.57 -16.18
N SER A 329 30.57 15.78 -15.43
CA SER A 329 31.16 16.03 -14.11
C SER A 329 30.22 16.02 -12.87
N GLY A 330 30.24 14.88 -12.16
CA GLY A 330 29.82 14.74 -10.76
C GLY A 330 28.30 14.70 -10.52
N LEU A 331 27.87 13.97 -9.49
CA LEU A 331 26.57 14.26 -8.86
C LEU A 331 26.63 15.73 -8.41
N ARG A 332 26.07 16.67 -9.18
CA ARG A 332 25.53 17.85 -8.53
C ARG A 332 24.35 17.33 -7.73
N LEU A 333 24.50 17.23 -6.41
CA LEU A 333 23.35 17.26 -5.52
C LEU A 333 22.60 18.55 -5.89
N PRO A 334 21.39 18.50 -6.46
CA PRO A 334 20.55 19.68 -6.42
C PRO A 334 20.15 19.81 -4.95
N SER A 335 20.97 20.52 -4.17
CA SER A 335 20.46 21.12 -2.95
C SER A 335 19.43 22.13 -3.42
N SER A 336 18.15 21.81 -3.25
CA SER A 336 16.99 22.62 -3.64
C SER A 336 16.83 22.86 -5.16
N THR A 337 15.58 23.13 -5.57
CA THR A 337 15.28 23.77 -6.84
C THR A 337 16.07 25.09 -6.91
N VAL A 338 17.10 25.16 -7.74
CA VAL A 338 18.01 26.33 -7.86
C VAL A 338 17.26 27.59 -8.34
N ASP A 339 16.09 27.37 -8.92
CA ASP A 339 15.13 28.32 -9.48
C ASP A 339 13.81 28.39 -8.68
N GLY A 340 13.67 27.58 -7.62
CA GLY A 340 12.66 27.71 -6.57
C GLY A 340 11.19 27.63 -7.02
N SER A 341 10.54 26.50 -6.69
CA SER A 341 9.09 26.34 -6.42
C SER A 341 8.23 25.39 -7.29
N SER A 342 8.77 24.31 -7.88
CA SER A 342 7.88 23.21 -8.31
C SER A 342 8.57 21.85 -8.53
N VAL A 343 7.83 20.76 -8.31
CA VAL A 343 8.24 19.38 -8.63
C VAL A 343 7.82 19.06 -10.06
N THR A 344 8.77 18.67 -10.91
CA THR A 344 8.52 18.46 -12.35
C THR A 344 7.79 17.16 -12.64
N VAL A 345 6.84 17.22 -13.59
CA VAL A 345 6.01 16.09 -13.99
C VAL A 345 6.12 15.86 -15.49
N GLU A 346 6.45 14.63 -15.88
CA GLU A 346 6.38 14.17 -17.27
C GLU A 346 5.31 13.07 -17.35
N ILE A 347 4.51 13.08 -18.42
CA ILE A 347 3.48 12.08 -18.68
C ILE A 347 3.84 11.34 -19.95
N TYR A 348 3.88 10.02 -19.86
CA TYR A 348 3.99 9.13 -20.99
C TYR A 348 2.61 8.61 -21.40
N ASP A 349 2.27 8.77 -22.67
CA ASP A 349 1.06 8.21 -23.27
C ASP A 349 1.39 6.85 -23.88
N VAL A 350 0.86 5.78 -23.27
CA VAL A 350 1.19 4.40 -23.65
C VAL A 350 0.73 4.09 -25.07
N ASN A 351 -0.42 4.62 -25.49
CA ASN A 351 -0.99 4.36 -26.80
C ASN A 351 -0.21 5.06 -27.92
N LYS A 352 0.40 6.21 -27.62
CA LYS A 352 1.16 7.00 -28.59
C LYS A 352 2.66 6.70 -28.57
N ASN A 353 3.16 6.09 -27.51
CA ASN A 353 4.59 5.97 -27.24
C ASN A 353 5.30 7.35 -27.24
N GLU A 354 4.73 8.31 -26.51
CA GLU A 354 5.22 9.70 -26.50
C GLU A 354 5.22 10.27 -25.09
N TRP A 355 6.23 11.11 -24.81
CA TRP A 355 6.32 11.89 -23.58
C TRP A 355 5.85 13.31 -23.80
N ARG A 356 5.16 13.87 -22.81
CA ARG A 356 4.85 15.30 -22.72
C ARG A 356 5.15 15.84 -21.33
N MET A 357 5.50 17.12 -21.26
CA MET A 357 5.49 17.85 -19.99
C MET A 357 4.05 18.07 -19.53
N ALA A 358 3.85 18.03 -18.22
CA ALA A 358 2.58 18.35 -17.56
C ALA A 358 2.76 19.48 -16.56
N ALA A 359 1.67 19.94 -15.95
CA ALA A 359 1.78 20.91 -14.87
C ALA A 359 2.66 20.37 -13.74
N ASN A 360 3.59 21.22 -13.29
CA ASN A 360 4.43 20.92 -12.15
C ASN A 360 3.63 21.03 -10.85
N ILE A 361 4.05 20.29 -9.83
CA ILE A 361 3.42 20.38 -8.51
C ILE A 361 4.02 21.56 -7.76
N PRO A 362 3.22 22.48 -7.20
CA PRO A 362 3.75 23.59 -6.42
C PRO A 362 4.57 23.09 -5.23
N ALA A 363 5.76 23.65 -5.04
CA ALA A 363 6.58 23.47 -3.86
C ALA A 363 7.04 24.84 -3.37
N LYS A 364 7.35 25.00 -2.08
CA LYS A 364 7.94 26.25 -1.58
C LYS A 364 9.35 26.43 -2.12
N ARG A 365 9.79 27.68 -2.19
CA ARG A 365 11.21 27.96 -2.48
C ARG A 365 12.07 27.47 -1.34
N TYR A 366 13.28 26.99 -1.65
CA TYR A 366 14.25 26.48 -0.67
C TYR A 366 13.72 25.33 0.21
N SER A 367 12.70 24.62 -0.25
CA SER A 367 12.25 23.39 0.38
C SER A 367 12.91 22.16 -0.25
N ASP A 368 12.89 21.05 0.49
CA ASP A 368 13.34 19.73 0.05
C ASP A 368 12.14 18.76 -0.02
N PRO A 369 11.40 18.73 -1.16
CA PRO A 369 10.20 17.91 -1.29
C PRO A 369 10.54 16.45 -1.59
N CYS A 370 10.03 15.54 -0.76
CA CYS A 370 9.97 14.11 -1.02
C CYS A 370 8.56 13.73 -1.49
N VAL A 371 8.45 13.22 -2.71
CA VAL A 371 7.16 12.91 -3.33
C VAL A 371 6.94 11.41 -3.52
N ARG A 372 5.70 10.97 -3.35
CA ARG A 372 5.25 9.62 -3.69
C ARG A 372 3.94 9.71 -4.47
N ALA A 373 4.00 9.30 -5.73
CA ALA A 373 2.84 9.19 -6.60
C ALA A 373 2.04 7.94 -6.20
N VAL A 374 0.75 8.12 -5.96
CA VAL A 374 -0.16 7.06 -5.55
C VAL A 374 -1.51 7.24 -6.25
N VAL A 375 -2.21 6.15 -6.51
CA VAL A 375 -3.61 6.21 -6.95
C VAL A 375 -4.47 5.92 -5.73
N ILE A 376 -5.34 6.86 -5.40
CA ILE A 376 -6.24 6.75 -4.24
C ILE A 376 -7.62 7.28 -4.62
N SER A 377 -8.63 6.47 -4.37
CA SER A 377 -10.04 6.73 -4.71
C SER A 377 -10.21 6.97 -6.22
N ASN A 378 -9.55 6.13 -7.02
CA ASN A 378 -9.52 6.22 -8.49
C ASN A 378 -9.08 7.60 -9.01
N SER A 379 -8.19 8.28 -8.30
CA SER A 379 -7.61 9.56 -8.70
C SER A 379 -6.10 9.52 -8.53
N LEU A 380 -5.36 10.05 -9.51
CA LEU A 380 -3.93 10.23 -9.38
C LEU A 380 -3.65 11.30 -8.31
N CYS A 381 -2.94 10.90 -7.27
CA CYS A 381 -2.52 11.77 -6.19
C CYS A 381 -1.01 11.71 -5.99
N VAL A 382 -0.48 12.75 -5.37
CA VAL A 382 0.90 12.78 -4.89
C VAL A 382 0.89 13.16 -3.43
N PHE A 383 1.46 12.29 -2.61
CA PHE A 383 1.83 12.61 -1.25
C PHE A 383 3.16 13.34 -1.26
N ILE A 384 3.21 14.52 -0.65
CA ILE A 384 4.40 15.36 -0.54
C ILE A 384 4.74 15.53 0.93
N ARG A 385 5.98 15.18 1.28
CA ARG A 385 6.66 15.66 2.48
C ARG A 385 7.57 16.80 2.07
N GLU A 386 7.40 17.96 2.68
CA GLU A 386 8.19 19.14 2.41
C GLU A 386 8.88 19.62 3.69
N THR A 387 10.22 19.74 3.66
CA THR A 387 10.98 20.38 4.73
C THR A 387 11.48 21.73 4.25
N HIS A 388 11.23 22.80 5.00
CA HIS A 388 11.74 24.15 4.74
C HIS A 388 12.75 24.54 5.83
N MET A 389 13.75 25.36 5.53
CA MET A 389 14.90 25.66 6.41
C MET A 389 14.56 25.75 7.92
N ASN A 390 15.03 24.77 8.71
CA ASN A 390 14.82 24.63 10.16
C ASN A 390 13.36 24.49 10.63
N GLU A 391 12.41 24.30 9.72
CA GLU A 391 11.02 23.94 10.04
C GLU A 391 10.85 22.42 10.08
N ARG A 392 9.84 21.98 10.83
CA ARG A 392 9.36 20.60 10.77
C ARG A 392 8.79 20.28 9.39
N ALA A 393 8.85 18.99 9.05
CA ALA A 393 8.27 18.48 7.82
C ALA A 393 6.76 18.72 7.77
N LYS A 394 6.29 19.24 6.63
CA LYS A 394 4.87 19.44 6.33
C LYS A 394 4.41 18.42 5.30
N TYR A 395 3.15 18.01 5.41
CA TYR A 395 2.58 16.97 4.58
C TYR A 395 1.35 17.47 3.84
N ALA A 396 1.26 17.13 2.57
CA ALA A 396 0.11 17.45 1.74
C ALA A 396 -0.12 16.36 0.70
N THR A 397 -1.39 16.16 0.37
CA THR A 397 -1.79 15.36 -0.78
C THR A 397 -2.31 16.29 -1.86
N TYR A 398 -1.75 16.19 -3.07
CA TYR A 398 -2.24 16.87 -4.25
C TYR A 398 -2.92 15.87 -5.17
N GLN A 399 -4.00 16.27 -5.82
CA GLN A 399 -4.69 15.49 -6.84
C GLN A 399 -4.47 16.15 -8.20
N TYR A 400 -4.23 15.33 -9.23
CA TYR A 400 -4.09 15.81 -10.59
C TYR A 400 -5.44 15.76 -11.31
N ASP A 401 -5.76 16.85 -11.99
CA ASP A 401 -6.86 16.95 -12.93
C ASP A 401 -6.31 16.80 -14.35
N LEU A 402 -6.71 15.71 -15.01
CA LEU A 402 -6.29 15.37 -16.36
C LEU A 402 -6.85 16.31 -17.42
N GLU A 403 -8.07 16.82 -17.24
CA GLU A 403 -8.75 17.65 -18.24
C GLU A 403 -8.18 19.07 -18.24
N LEU A 404 -7.90 19.59 -17.04
CA LEU A 404 -7.36 20.92 -16.85
C LEU A 404 -5.82 20.97 -16.83
N ASP A 405 -5.15 19.82 -16.89
CA ASP A 405 -3.69 19.64 -16.74
C ASP A 405 -3.15 20.47 -15.56
N ARG A 406 -3.64 20.17 -14.35
CA ARG A 406 -3.27 20.94 -13.16
C ARG A 406 -3.38 20.14 -11.86
N TRP A 407 -2.59 20.54 -10.88
CA TRP A 407 -2.65 20.00 -9.53
C TRP A 407 -3.54 20.86 -8.63
N PHE A 408 -4.34 20.20 -7.82
CA PHE A 408 -5.13 20.80 -6.76
C PHE A 408 -4.71 20.21 -5.42
N LEU A 409 -4.64 21.05 -4.39
CA LEU A 409 -4.46 20.57 -3.02
C LEU A 409 -5.72 19.79 -2.62
N ARG A 410 -5.56 18.50 -2.35
CA ARG A 410 -6.65 17.63 -1.87
C ARG A 410 -6.78 17.72 -0.35
N GLN A 411 -5.66 17.67 0.38
CA GLN A 411 -5.66 17.67 1.84
C GLN A 411 -4.32 18.11 2.40
N HIS A 412 -4.34 18.93 3.46
CA HIS A 412 -3.18 19.12 4.33
C HIS A 412 -3.19 18.06 5.42
N ILE A 413 -2.04 17.42 5.65
CA ILE A 413 -1.91 16.43 6.71
C ILE A 413 -1.11 17.08 7.84
N SER A 414 -1.76 17.24 8.99
CA SER A 414 -1.16 17.85 10.16
C SER A 414 0.02 17.02 10.67
N GLU A 415 1.12 17.67 11.04
CA GLU A 415 2.25 17.00 11.71
C GLU A 415 1.85 16.37 13.05
N ARG A 416 0.74 16.85 13.65
CA ARG A 416 0.18 16.25 14.87
C ARG A 416 -0.44 14.89 14.62
N VAL A 417 -0.83 14.62 13.38
CA VAL A 417 -1.45 13.36 12.95
C VAL A 417 -0.37 12.43 12.41
N LEU A 418 0.53 12.95 11.57
CA LEU A 418 1.64 12.21 10.98
C LEU A 418 2.96 12.83 11.45
N TRP A 419 3.72 12.10 12.27
CA TRP A 419 5.02 12.56 12.75
C TRP A 419 6.06 12.57 11.62
N ASP A 420 7.28 13.03 11.89
CA ASP A 420 8.33 13.09 10.86
C ASP A 420 8.66 11.70 10.28
N LEU A 421 8.21 11.42 9.04
CA LEU A 421 8.42 10.17 8.31
C LEU A 421 9.87 10.01 7.81
N GLY A 422 10.68 11.08 7.91
CA GLY A 422 12.00 11.14 7.28
C GLY A 422 11.90 11.19 5.75
N LYS A 423 13.02 10.95 5.06
CA LYS A 423 13.11 11.09 3.58
C LYS A 423 13.04 9.75 2.82
N ASP A 424 13.35 8.66 3.50
CA ASP A 424 13.53 7.33 2.89
C ASP A 424 12.27 6.46 2.84
N PHE A 425 11.15 6.93 3.41
CA PHE A 425 9.92 6.13 3.52
C PHE A 425 9.40 5.63 2.16
N ARG A 426 8.77 4.46 2.19
CA ARG A 426 7.94 3.95 1.10
C ARG A 426 6.51 4.35 1.35
N CYS A 427 5.74 4.64 0.30
CA CYS A 427 4.32 4.91 0.40
C CYS A 427 3.61 4.09 -0.68
N THR A 428 2.66 3.28 -0.25
CA THR A 428 1.75 2.53 -1.12
C THR A 428 0.32 2.73 -0.62
N VAL A 429 -0.68 2.45 -1.43
CA VAL A 429 -2.09 2.59 -1.05
C VAL A 429 -2.74 1.22 -1.03
N GLY A 430 -3.42 0.91 0.06
CA GLY A 430 -4.15 -0.35 0.23
C GLY A 430 -5.34 -0.17 1.16
N LYS A 431 -6.30 -1.08 1.07
CA LYS A 431 -7.47 -1.13 1.95
C LYS A 431 -7.14 -1.92 3.21
N LEU A 432 -7.33 -1.30 4.37
CA LEU A 432 -7.08 -1.87 5.69
C LEU A 432 -8.32 -1.76 6.58
N TYR A 433 -8.34 -2.49 7.70
CA TYR A 433 -9.46 -2.50 8.63
C TYR A 433 -9.11 -1.65 9.86
N PRO A 434 -9.70 -0.45 10.05
CA PRO A 434 -9.43 0.38 11.23
C PRO A 434 -9.65 -0.36 12.55
N SER A 435 -10.63 -1.28 12.61
CA SER A 435 -10.96 -2.09 13.79
C SER A 435 -9.88 -3.13 14.15
N CYS A 436 -9.04 -3.53 13.20
CA CYS A 436 -7.92 -4.46 13.42
C CYS A 436 -6.62 -3.74 13.76
N LEU A 437 -6.64 -2.41 13.81
CA LEU A 437 -5.46 -1.60 13.99
C LEU A 437 -5.56 -0.76 15.27
N GLU A 438 -4.43 -0.61 15.94
CA GLU A 438 -4.32 0.34 17.04
C GLU A 438 -4.15 1.74 16.45
N GLU A 439 -5.06 2.64 16.81
CA GLU A 439 -4.87 4.07 16.57
C GLU A 439 -3.56 4.49 17.25
N SER A 440 -2.66 5.10 16.48
CA SER A 440 -1.39 5.54 17.04
C SER A 440 -1.69 6.58 18.12
N PRO A 441 -1.22 6.40 19.36
CA PRO A 441 -1.55 7.28 20.48
C PRO A 441 -0.87 8.64 20.38
N TRP A 442 -0.26 8.97 19.23
CA TRP A 442 0.36 10.26 18.95
C TRP A 442 -0.70 11.36 18.85
N LYS A 443 -1.33 11.67 19.98
CA LYS A 443 -1.49 13.06 20.36
C LYS A 443 -0.06 13.59 20.53
N PRO A 444 0.27 14.82 20.06
CA PRO A 444 1.48 15.46 20.53
C PRO A 444 1.49 15.36 22.06
N PRO A 445 2.65 15.27 22.72
CA PRO A 445 2.68 15.42 24.15
C PRO A 445 1.90 16.70 24.48
N THR A 446 0.78 16.57 25.19
CA THR A 446 0.03 17.73 25.69
C THR A 446 0.85 18.32 26.84
N TYR A 447 2.06 18.81 26.53
CA TYR A 447 2.87 19.61 27.42
C TYR A 447 2.86 21.02 26.86
N LEU A 448 1.71 21.68 26.97
CA LEU A 448 1.62 23.12 26.81
C LEU A 448 1.02 23.82 28.03
N PHE A 449 0.69 23.09 29.09
CA PHE A 449 0.33 23.69 30.37
C PHE A 449 0.87 22.81 31.50
N SER A 450 1.75 23.37 32.32
CA SER A 450 1.95 22.89 33.69
C SER A 450 0.58 22.90 34.38
N PRO A 451 0.15 21.83 35.08
CA PRO A 451 -1.09 21.82 35.84
C PRO A 451 -1.20 23.02 36.81
N ASP A 452 -0.05 23.56 37.22
CA ASP A 452 0.07 24.57 38.27
C ASP A 452 0.75 25.87 37.79
N GLY A 453 1.01 26.02 36.49
CA GLY A 453 1.63 27.23 35.92
C GLY A 453 3.10 27.47 36.31
N ALA A 454 3.80 26.44 36.79
CA ALA A 454 5.24 26.51 37.08
C ALA A 454 6.10 26.33 35.81
N ASP A 455 7.16 27.13 35.67
CA ASP A 455 8.10 27.14 34.53
C ASP A 455 9.01 25.90 34.44
N GLU A 456 9.01 25.06 35.48
CA GLU A 456 9.81 23.83 35.59
C GLU A 456 8.96 22.68 36.13
N PHE A 457 9.13 21.48 35.58
CA PHE A 457 8.55 20.25 36.15
C PHE A 457 9.49 19.04 36.01
N GLU A 458 9.36 18.09 36.93
CA GLU A 458 10.20 16.88 37.00
C GLU A 458 9.60 15.77 36.14
N LEU A 459 10.41 15.19 35.24
CA LEU A 459 10.03 14.07 34.37
C LEU A 459 11.13 12.99 34.44
N ASP A 460 10.76 11.78 34.87
CA ASP A 460 11.68 10.63 35.03
C ASP A 460 12.98 10.95 35.82
N GLY A 461 12.88 11.84 36.81
CA GLY A 461 13.99 12.25 37.69
C GLY A 461 14.90 13.33 37.10
N GLU A 462 14.55 13.91 35.95
CA GLU A 462 15.22 15.09 35.39
C GLU A 462 14.29 16.31 35.41
N MET A 463 14.83 17.47 35.78
CA MET A 463 14.12 18.75 35.78
C MET A 463 14.12 19.34 34.37
N VAL A 464 12.93 19.61 33.82
CA VAL A 464 12.74 20.17 32.47
C VAL A 464 12.20 21.59 32.58
N THR A 465 12.95 22.55 32.02
CA THR A 465 12.56 23.96 31.86
C THR A 465 11.83 24.18 30.54
N LEU A 466 10.71 24.90 30.56
CA LEU A 466 10.03 25.32 29.33
C LEU A 466 10.81 26.47 28.65
N PRO A 467 10.87 26.53 27.31
CA PRO A 467 11.49 27.66 26.62
C PRO A 467 10.67 28.95 26.84
N PRO A 468 11.31 30.12 26.99
CA PRO A 468 10.59 31.38 27.14
C PRO A 468 9.80 31.70 25.88
N VAL A 469 8.56 32.16 26.07
CA VAL A 469 7.54 32.47 25.03
C VAL A 469 8.01 33.52 24.03
#